data_AF-A0A9N9E7V1-F1
#
_entry.id   AF-A0A9N9E7V1-F1
#
_cell.length_a   1.000
_cell.length_b   1.000
_cell.length_c   1.000
_cell.angle_alpha   90.00
_cell.angle_beta   90.00
_cell.angle_gamma   90.00
#
_symmetry.space_group_name_H-M   'P 1'
#
loop_
_entity.id
_entity.type
_entity.pdbx_description
1 polymer ?
#
loop_
_entity_poly.entity_id
_entity_poly.type
_entity_poly.pdbx_seq_one_letter_code
_entity_poly.pdbx_strand_id
1 'polypeptide(L)' 'MSFDIHWDKLDSEVAKKVQDALNSHFRSATNKPSFIGDIEITDFSFGTVAPQVEITDITDPFPEFYLPDEE' A
#
# COMPACT_ATOMS: atom_id res chain seq x y z
N MET A 1 -5.44 -0.92 23.58
CA MET A 1 -4.37 -1.89 23.87
C MET A 1 -3.37 -1.84 22.72
N SER A 2 -2.07 -1.69 23.01
CA SER A 2 -1.03 -1.71 21.96
C SER A 2 -0.88 -3.12 21.40
N PHE A 3 -0.91 -3.27 20.08
CA PHE A 3 -0.81 -4.54 19.39
C PHE A 3 0.59 -4.69 18.78
N ASP A 4 1.26 -5.80 19.06
CA ASP A 4 2.59 -6.09 18.52
C ASP A 4 2.47 -6.75 17.15
N ILE A 5 3.08 -6.11 16.14
CA ILE A 5 3.10 -6.60 14.76
C ILE A 5 4.51 -7.09 14.44
N HIS A 6 4.60 -8.28 13.84
CA HIS A 6 5.86 -8.81 13.30
C HIS A 6 6.29 -8.05 12.05
N TRP A 7 6.88 -6.87 12.23
CA TRP A 7 7.32 -5.99 11.14
C TRP A 7 8.40 -6.63 10.26
N ASP A 8 9.19 -7.53 10.83
CA ASP A 8 10.22 -8.33 10.16
C ASP A 8 9.66 -9.28 9.09
N LYS A 9 8.36 -9.60 9.15
CA LYS A 9 7.69 -10.46 8.16
C LYS A 9 7.23 -9.73 6.91
N LEU A 10 7.38 -8.40 6.84
CA LEU A 10 7.16 -7.64 5.62
C LEU A 10 8.34 -7.87 4.66
N ASP A 11 8.21 -8.93 3.85
CA ASP A 11 9.25 -9.37 2.95
C ASP A 11 9.36 -8.51 1.67
N SER A 12 10.35 -8.85 0.84
CA SER A 12 10.58 -8.20 -0.46
C SER A 12 9.41 -8.35 -1.44
N GLU A 13 8.59 -9.40 -1.31
CA GLU A 13 7.45 -9.61 -2.20
C GLU A 13 6.34 -8.61 -1.89
N VAL A 14 6.05 -8.39 -0.61
CA VAL A 14 5.10 -7.36 -0.16
C VAL A 14 5.61 -5.97 -0.54
N ALA A 15 6.90 -5.69 -0.33
CA ALA A 15 7.51 -4.42 -0.72
C ALA A 15 7.37 -4.14 -2.23
N LYS A 16 7.58 -5.17 -3.06
CA LYS A 16 7.43 -5.07 -4.50
C LYS A 16 5.98 -4.83 -4.93
N LYS A 17 5.00 -5.48 -4.29
CA LYS A 17 3.57 -5.21 -4.57
C LYS A 17 3.19 -3.76 -4.30
N VAL A 18 3.71 -3.17 -3.21
CA VAL A 18 3.49 -1.75 -2.91
C VAL A 18 4.20 -0.85 -3.93
N GLN A 19 5.43 -1.17 -4.32
CA GLN A 19 6.16 -0.46 -5.37
C GLN A 19 5.38 -0.46 -6.70
N ASP A 20 4.86 -1.62 -7.11
CA ASP A 20 4.08 -1.76 -8.35
C ASP A 20 2.76 -0.96 -8.28
N ALA A 21 2.07 -0.98 -7.13
CA ALA A 21 0.86 -0.20 -6.92
C ALA A 21 1.13 1.32 -7.00
N LEU A 22 2.20 1.79 -6.36
CA LEU A 22 2.60 3.20 -6.42
C LEU A 22 3.00 3.60 -7.85
N ASN A 23 3.78 2.78 -8.55
CA ASN A 23 4.15 3.03 -9.94
C ASN A 23 2.93 3.08 -10.87
N SER A 24 1.94 2.19 -10.66
CA SER A 24 0.67 2.24 -11.38
C SER A 24 -0.09 3.55 -11.12
N HIS A 25 -0.08 4.03 -9.87
CA HIS A 25 -0.68 5.31 -9.53
C HIS A 25 0.04 6.49 -10.21
N PHE A 26 1.38 6.55 -10.17
CA PHE A 26 2.14 7.62 -10.82
C PHE A 26 1.99 7.63 -12.34
N ARG A 27 1.80 6.47 -12.97
CA ARG A 27 1.54 6.35 -14.41
C ARG A 27 0.14 6.83 -14.80
N SER A 28 -0.86 6.64 -13.93
CA SER A 28 -2.24 7.08 -14.16
C SER A 28 -2.52 8.51 -13.70
N ALA A 29 -1.64 9.09 -12.88
CA ALA A 29 -1.77 10.46 -12.40
C ALA A 29 -1.64 11.48 -13.54
N THR A 30 -2.76 12.12 -13.89
CA THR A 30 -2.85 13.11 -14.98
C THR A 30 -2.17 14.45 -14.66
N ASN A 31 -1.87 14.74 -13.39
CA ASN A 31 -1.38 16.06 -12.94
C ASN A 31 0.15 16.18 -12.93
N LYS A 32 0.80 15.64 -13.97
CA LYS A 32 2.26 15.68 -14.10
C LYS A 32 2.67 16.95 -14.90
N PRO A 33 3.56 17.80 -14.37
CA PRO A 33 4.07 18.95 -15.11
C PRO A 33 4.78 18.55 -16.40
N SER A 34 4.68 19.36 -17.45
CA SER A 34 5.21 19.07 -18.79
C SER A 34 6.73 18.91 -18.88
N PHE A 35 7.47 19.39 -17.88
CA PHE A 35 8.93 19.29 -17.81
C PHE A 35 9.42 18.04 -17.07
N ILE A 36 8.52 17.28 -16.42
CA ILE A 36 8.89 16.03 -15.75
C ILE A 36 8.74 14.89 -16.75
N GLY A 37 9.79 14.08 -16.91
CA GLY A 37 9.79 12.86 -17.72
C GLY A 37 9.12 11.69 -16.98
N ASP A 38 9.26 10.47 -17.48
CA ASP A 38 8.66 9.30 -16.82
C ASP A 38 9.21 9.13 -15.39
N ILE A 39 8.29 8.87 -14.45
CA ILE A 39 8.60 8.68 -13.04
C ILE A 39 8.41 7.21 -12.74
N GLU A 40 9.44 6.60 -12.14
CA GLU A 40 9.39 5.23 -11.66
C GLU A 40 10.10 5.15 -10.31
N ILE A 41 9.45 4.51 -9.34
CA ILE A 41 10.04 4.12 -8.08
C ILE A 41 10.93 2.92 -8.36
N THR A 42 12.22 3.08 -8.11
CA THR A 42 13.24 2.05 -8.32
C THR A 42 13.36 1.07 -7.16
N ASP A 43 13.11 1.53 -5.93
CA ASP A 43 13.23 0.75 -4.72
C ASP A 43 12.20 1.22 -3.68
N PHE A 44 11.68 0.28 -2.90
CA PHE A 44 10.76 0.55 -1.80
C PHE A 44 11.12 -0.31 -0.59
N SER A 45 11.16 0.32 0.58
CA SER A 45 11.43 -0.36 1.85
C SER A 45 10.49 0.15 2.95
N PHE A 46 9.97 -0.78 3.76
CA PHE A 46 9.17 -0.47 4.94
C PHE A 46 10.00 0.11 6.10
N GLY A 47 11.33 0.09 6.00
CA GLY A 47 12.22 0.49 7.08
C GLY A 47 12.23 -0.50 8.25
N THR A 48 13.00 -0.17 9.28
CA THR A 48 13.26 -1.06 10.43
C THR A 48 12.41 -0.75 11.66
N VAL A 49 11.71 0.40 11.67
CA VAL A 49 10.93 0.86 12.80
C VAL A 49 9.46 0.64 12.51
N ALA A 50 8.83 -0.23 13.29
CA ALA A 50 7.40 -0.51 13.19
C ALA A 50 6.57 0.67 13.75
N PRO A 51 5.39 0.95 13.16
CA PRO A 51 4.45 1.91 13.72
C PRO A 51 3.78 1.35 14.98
N GLN A 52 3.29 2.25 15.84
CA GLN A 52 2.46 1.87 16.98
C GLN A 52 1.01 1.71 16.51
N VAL A 53 0.43 0.51 16.70
CA VAL A 53 -0.93 0.18 16.27
C VAL A 53 -1.77 -0.21 17.48
N GLU A 54 -3.01 0.28 17.51
CA GLU A 54 -4.01 -0.03 18.53
C GLU A 54 -5.33 -0.39 17.84
N ILE A 55 -5.99 -1.45 18.32
CA ILE A 55 -7.30 -1.86 17.82
C ILE A 55 -8.35 -0.91 18.41
N THR A 56 -9.01 -0.14 17.55
CA THR A 56 -10.08 0.78 17.93
C THR A 56 -11.46 0.15 17.81
N ASP A 57 -11.68 -0.61 16.73
CA ASP A 57 -12.94 -1.28 16.44
C ASP A 57 -12.70 -2.46 15.50
N ILE A 58 -13.56 -3.48 15.56
CA ILE A 58 -13.52 -4.65 14.66
C ILE A 58 -14.95 -4.89 14.18
N THR A 59 -15.16 -4.67 12.89
CA THR A 59 -16.46 -4.81 12.23
C THR A 59 -16.37 -5.67 10.98
N ASP A 60 -17.52 -6.00 10.40
CA ASP A 60 -17.57 -6.61 9.07
C ASP A 60 -16.94 -5.66 8.01
N PRO A 61 -16.34 -6.20 6.93
CA PRO A 61 -15.84 -5.42 5.82
C PRO A 61 -16.94 -4.52 5.22
N PHE A 62 -16.57 -3.33 4.76
CA PHE A 62 -17.53 -2.47 4.08
C PHE A 62 -18.04 -3.13 2.78
N PRO A 63 -19.32 -2.90 2.41
CA PRO A 63 -19.93 -3.49 1.21
C PRO A 63 -19.12 -3.30 -0.09
N GLU A 64 -18.38 -2.19 -0.20
CA GLU A 64 -17.54 -1.85 -1.35
C GLU A 64 -16.28 -2.72 -1.52
N PHE A 65 -15.87 -3.46 -0.50
CA PHE A 65 -14.75 -4.39 -0.60
C PHE A 65 -15.15 -5.77 -1.13
N TYR A 66 -16.45 -6.08 -1.18
CA TYR A 66 -16.92 -7.30 -1.82
C TYR A 66 -16.88 -7.11 -3.34
N LEU A 67 -16.46 -8.17 -4.03
CA LEU A 67 -16.60 -8.20 -5.49
C LEU A 67 -18.09 -8.20 -5.83
N PRO A 68 -18.52 -7.47 -6.87
CA PRO A 68 -19.89 -7.57 -7.35
C PRO A 68 -20.17 -9.03 -7.72
N ASP A 69 -21.31 -9.56 -7.28
CA ASP A 69 -21.74 -10.89 -7.68
C ASP A 69 -21.81 -10.95 -9.21
N GLU A 70 -21.15 -11.94 -9.82
CA GLU A 70 -21.28 -12.22 -11.25
C GLU A 70 -22.73 -12.70 -11.50
N GLU A 71 -23.61 -11.82 -11.98
CA GLU A 71 -24.94 -12.21 -12.51
C GLU A 71 -24.81 -13.10 -13.77
#